data_AF-A0A944Q5R3-F1
#
_entry.id   AF-A0A944Q5R3-F1
#
_cell.length_a   1.000
_cell.length_b   1.000
_cell.length_c   1.000
_cell.angle_alpha   90.00
_cell.angle_beta   90.00
_cell.angle_gamma   90.00
#
_symmetry.space_group_name_H-M   'P 1'
#
loop_
_entity.id
_entity.type
_entity.pdbx_description
1 polymer ?
#
loop_
_entity_poly.entity_id
_entity_poly.type
_entity_poly.pdbx_seq_one_letter_code
_entity_poly.pdbx_strand_id
1 'polypeptide(L)'
;MSARDERRERYAAAVLKVKNLAGLFADVRAHVDPVMAVADAEIELLRAELASRPVEAHVLRQAAFELEEHDQRGAADLLLKMANRVEHAAAQRPWGVAEQGEKDTPTGESTPQPCATCEHAPTAHNRLGSTGGEGCLPCLNDEAAWLHPYTPPKAAPQPDEENARRAYLRQQITAHGGRWKSGRAADAYTAAGIAAGQHTARKDLAALAAEGFLKVHEVKGARYYTLKGGA
;
A
#
# COMPACT_ATOMS: atom_id res chain seq x y z
N MET A 1 42.00 67.73 -31.50
CA MET A 1 41.85 66.82 -30.35
C MET A 1 43.09 65.95 -30.25
N SER A 2 43.72 65.85 -29.07
CA SER A 2 44.88 64.97 -28.89
C SER A 2 44.45 63.51 -28.78
N ALA A 3 45.29 62.56 -29.19
CA ALA A 3 45.05 61.12 -28.99
C ALA A 3 44.86 60.75 -27.49
N ARG A 4 45.26 61.63 -26.57
CA ARG A 4 44.97 61.50 -25.13
C ARG A 4 43.51 61.84 -24.79
N ASP A 5 42.92 62.82 -25.47
CA ASP A 5 41.53 63.25 -25.27
C ASP A 5 40.57 62.20 -25.79
N GLU A 6 40.83 61.66 -26.99
CA GLU A 6 40.02 60.59 -27.57
C GLU A 6 40.04 59.31 -26.72
N ARG A 7 41.20 58.96 -26.13
CA ARG A 7 41.29 57.84 -25.19
C ARG A 7 40.52 58.10 -23.89
N ARG A 8 40.53 59.33 -23.37
CA ARG A 8 39.75 59.72 -22.19
C ARG A 8 38.26 59.64 -22.46
N GLU A 9 37.81 60.08 -23.63
CA GLU A 9 36.41 60.02 -24.05
C GLU A 9 35.92 58.59 -24.21
N ARG A 10 36.69 57.71 -24.90
CA ARG A 10 36.35 56.28 -25.01
C ARG A 10 36.31 55.59 -23.64
N TYR A 11 37.24 55.91 -22.75
CA TYR A 11 37.24 55.36 -21.40
C TYR A 11 36.02 55.84 -20.60
N ALA A 12 35.68 57.13 -20.66
CA ALA A 12 34.50 57.68 -20.00
C ALA A 12 33.19 57.02 -20.50
N ALA A 13 33.06 56.81 -21.82
CA ALA A 13 31.91 56.12 -22.41
C ALA A 13 31.83 54.64 -21.97
N ALA A 14 32.97 53.94 -21.90
CA ALA A 14 33.02 52.56 -21.40
C ALA A 14 32.62 52.48 -19.92
N VAL A 15 33.10 53.39 -19.07
CA VAL A 15 32.73 53.46 -17.65
C VAL A 15 31.22 53.73 -17.49
N LEU A 16 30.65 54.63 -18.29
CA LEU A 16 29.21 54.90 -18.28
C LEU A 16 28.40 53.67 -18.69
N LYS A 17 28.83 52.94 -19.74
CA LYS A 17 28.17 51.70 -20.17
C LYS A 17 28.20 50.62 -19.09
N VAL A 18 29.33 50.45 -18.41
CA VAL A 18 29.46 49.49 -17.29
C VAL A 18 28.56 49.90 -16.12
N LYS A 19 28.49 51.18 -15.77
CA LYS A 19 27.58 51.69 -14.73
C LYS A 19 26.10 51.42 -15.07
N ASN A 20 25.71 51.66 -16.32
CA ASN A 20 24.33 51.39 -16.77
C ASN A 20 24.00 49.89 -16.72
N LEU A 21 24.93 49.02 -17.12
CA LEU A 21 24.74 47.56 -17.00
C LEU A 21 24.63 47.12 -15.53
N ALA A 22 25.47 47.68 -14.65
CA ALA A 22 25.37 47.39 -13.22
C ALA A 22 24.02 47.82 -12.63
N GLY A 23 23.47 48.96 -13.05
CA GLY A 23 22.12 49.39 -12.70
C GLY A 23 21.05 48.40 -13.19
N LEU A 24 21.14 47.96 -14.45
CA LEU A 24 20.21 46.97 -15.01
C LEU A 24 20.26 45.63 -14.26
N PHE A 25 21.44 45.15 -13.89
CA PHE A 25 21.56 43.93 -13.07
C PHE A 25 21.00 44.10 -11.65
N ALA A 26 21.18 45.27 -11.05
CA ALA A 26 20.57 45.58 -9.75
C ALA A 26 19.04 45.59 -9.85
N ASP A 27 18.48 46.17 -10.90
CA ASP A 27 17.04 46.19 -11.15
C ASP A 27 16.50 44.78 -11.39
N VAL A 28 17.13 43.98 -12.25
CA VAL A 28 16.72 42.58 -12.49
C VAL A 28 16.76 41.78 -11.20
N ARG A 29 17.83 41.92 -10.40
CA ARG A 29 17.95 41.24 -9.11
C ARG A 29 16.86 41.68 -8.14
N ALA A 30 16.53 42.97 -8.08
CA ALA A 30 15.46 43.50 -7.25
C ALA A 30 14.07 42.92 -7.60
N HIS A 31 13.87 42.46 -8.85
CA HIS A 31 12.64 41.79 -9.27
C HIS A 31 12.69 40.27 -9.09
N VAL A 32 13.85 39.63 -9.25
CA VAL A 32 14.00 38.17 -9.17
C VAL A 32 14.10 37.68 -7.72
N ASP A 33 14.86 38.37 -6.86
CA ASP A 33 15.04 37.99 -5.46
C ASP A 33 13.71 37.80 -4.70
N PRO A 34 12.67 38.67 -4.81
CA PRO A 34 11.39 38.42 -4.15
C PRO A 34 10.62 37.22 -4.74
N VAL A 35 10.73 36.96 -6.04
CA VAL A 35 10.07 35.80 -6.66
C VAL A 35 10.72 34.50 -6.16
N MET A 36 12.05 34.46 -6.08
CA MET A 36 12.77 33.32 -5.53
C MET A 36 12.47 33.11 -4.05
N ALA A 37 12.36 34.19 -3.27
CA ALA A 37 11.99 34.10 -1.85
C ALA A 37 10.57 33.54 -1.64
N VAL A 38 9.61 33.89 -2.50
CA VAL A 38 8.25 33.30 -2.47
C VAL A 38 8.30 31.82 -2.83
N ALA A 39 9.06 31.45 -3.86
CA ALA A 39 9.22 30.04 -4.25
C ALA A 39 9.86 29.21 -3.12
N ASP A 40 10.90 29.73 -2.46
CA ASP A 40 11.54 29.06 -1.32
C ASP A 40 10.55 28.89 -0.15
N ALA A 41 9.72 29.89 0.13
CA ALA A 41 8.70 29.80 1.17
C ALA A 41 7.60 28.77 0.84
N GLU A 42 7.17 28.71 -0.43
CA GLU A 42 6.20 27.72 -0.89
C GLU A 42 6.76 26.30 -0.85
N ILE A 43 8.04 26.11 -1.20
CA ILE A 43 8.75 24.84 -1.07
C ILE A 43 8.81 24.40 0.40
N GLU A 44 9.13 25.30 1.33
CA GLU A 44 9.15 24.97 2.77
C GLU A 44 7.75 24.64 3.30
N LEU A 45 6.70 25.32 2.85
CA LEU A 45 5.32 25.01 3.20
C LEU A 45 4.90 23.63 2.69
N LEU A 46 5.23 23.31 1.43
CA LEU A 46 4.97 21.99 0.85
C LEU A 46 5.78 20.90 1.55
N ARG A 47 7.03 21.17 1.94
CA ARG A 47 7.83 20.24 2.76
C ARG A 47 7.19 19.98 4.11
N ALA A 48 6.69 21.01 4.79
CA ALA A 48 5.99 20.86 6.07
C ALA A 48 4.69 20.07 5.92
N GLU A 49 3.89 20.36 4.88
CA GLU A 49 2.66 19.62 4.58
C GLU A 49 2.96 18.14 4.27
N LEU A 50 3.92 17.87 3.39
CA LEU A 50 4.38 16.52 3.05
C LEU A 50 4.95 15.78 4.27
N ALA A 51 5.63 16.47 5.18
CA ALA A 51 6.13 15.87 6.41
C ALA A 51 5.00 15.45 7.37
N SER A 52 3.87 16.16 7.35
CA SER A 52 2.68 15.83 8.15
C SER A 52 1.82 14.72 7.56
N ARG A 53 1.87 14.52 6.23
CA ARG A 53 1.09 13.51 5.55
C ARG A 53 1.85 12.19 5.56
N PRO A 54 1.24 11.08 6.03
CA PRO A 54 1.87 9.78 5.88
C PRO A 54 2.00 9.51 4.39
N VAL A 55 3.24 9.52 3.88
CA VAL A 55 3.50 9.11 2.49
C VAL A 55 3.01 7.68 2.35
N GLU A 56 1.99 7.47 1.55
CA GLU A 56 1.46 6.13 1.34
C GLU A 56 2.46 5.29 0.56
N ALA A 57 2.62 4.02 0.95
CA ALA A 57 3.57 3.13 0.32
C ALA A 57 3.33 2.95 -1.19
N HIS A 58 2.08 3.11 -1.65
CA HIS A 58 1.73 3.03 -3.06
C HIS A 58 2.40 4.15 -3.88
N VAL A 59 2.51 5.37 -3.33
CA VAL A 59 3.15 6.52 -3.99
C VAL A 59 4.64 6.27 -4.18
N LEU A 60 5.31 5.73 -3.15
CA LEU A 60 6.74 5.39 -3.21
C LEU A 60 7.02 4.28 -4.23
N ARG A 61 6.11 3.30 -4.35
CA ARG A 61 6.21 2.22 -5.35
C ARG A 61 6.02 2.75 -6.78
N GLN A 62 5.09 3.69 -6.99
CA GLN A 62 4.88 4.31 -8.29
C GLN A 62 6.09 5.16 -8.71
N ALA A 63 6.63 5.97 -7.81
CA ALA A 63 7.85 6.75 -8.08
C ALA A 63 9.07 5.84 -8.35
N ALA A 64 9.18 4.69 -7.69
CA ALA A 64 10.23 3.71 -7.98
C ALA A 64 10.11 3.17 -9.42
N PHE A 65 8.89 2.88 -9.88
CA PHE A 65 8.64 2.40 -11.25
C PHE A 65 9.07 3.44 -12.31
N GLU A 66 8.71 4.71 -12.11
CA GLU A 66 9.13 5.81 -13.01
C GLU A 66 10.67 5.96 -13.07
N LEU A 67 11.36 5.77 -11.94
CA LEU A 67 12.82 5.83 -11.90
C LEU A 67 13.50 4.64 -12.58
N GLU A 68 12.88 3.46 -12.58
CA GLU A 68 13.37 2.32 -13.36
C GLU A 68 13.28 2.58 -14.86
N GLU A 69 12.21 3.23 -15.34
CA GLU A 69 12.07 3.63 -16.75
C GLU A 69 13.17 4.59 -17.21
N HIS A 70 13.72 5.38 -16.28
CA HIS A 70 14.83 6.31 -16.52
C HIS A 70 16.23 5.72 -16.22
N ASP A 71 16.35 4.40 -16.05
CA ASP A 71 17.58 3.66 -15.70
C ASP A 71 18.25 4.15 -14.39
N GLN A 72 17.48 4.74 -13.47
CA GLN A 72 17.95 5.18 -12.16
C GLN A 72 17.76 4.09 -11.09
N ARG A 73 18.25 2.88 -11.37
CA ARG A 73 18.02 1.68 -10.55
C ARG A 73 18.36 1.86 -9.07
N GLY A 74 19.44 2.57 -8.77
CA GLY A 74 19.85 2.83 -7.38
C GLY A 74 18.86 3.68 -6.60
N ALA A 75 18.20 4.64 -7.26
CA ALA A 75 17.18 5.49 -6.65
C ALA A 75 15.84 4.74 -6.51
N ALA A 76 15.46 3.94 -7.51
CA ALA A 76 14.29 3.06 -7.43
C ALA A 76 14.37 2.06 -6.26
N ASP A 77 15.52 1.40 -6.10
CA ASP A 77 15.80 0.48 -4.98
C ASP A 77 15.64 1.16 -3.61
N LEU A 78 16.06 2.43 -3.50
CA LEU A 78 15.91 3.21 -2.27
C LEU A 78 14.44 3.46 -1.97
N LEU A 79 13.65 3.88 -2.97
CA LEU A 79 12.22 4.13 -2.82
C LEU A 79 11.43 2.87 -2.45
N LEU A 80 11.75 1.72 -3.07
CA LEU A 80 11.16 0.43 -2.71
C LEU A 80 11.45 0.05 -1.26
N LYS A 81 12.68 0.26 -0.78
CA LYS A 81 13.03 0.05 0.64
C LYS A 81 12.24 0.98 1.56
N MET A 82 12.03 2.24 1.18
CA MET A 82 11.22 3.18 1.94
C MET A 82 9.75 2.76 1.97
N ALA A 83 9.17 2.33 0.84
CA ALA A 83 7.81 1.83 0.75
C ALA A 83 7.56 0.66 1.71
N ASN A 84 8.46 -0.32 1.71
CA ASN A 84 8.37 -1.47 2.61
C ASN A 84 8.46 -1.06 4.09
N ARG A 85 9.29 -0.06 4.44
CA ARG A 85 9.35 0.47 5.81
C ARG A 85 8.05 1.13 6.23
N VAL A 86 7.44 1.90 5.33
CA VAL A 86 6.14 2.54 5.57
C VAL A 86 5.06 1.49 5.81
N GLU A 87 4.99 0.44 4.98
CA GLU A 87 4.02 -0.66 5.17
C GLU A 87 4.23 -1.39 6.48
N HIS A 88 5.47 -1.68 6.84
CA HIS A 88 5.78 -2.29 8.14
C HIS A 88 5.40 -1.40 9.31
N ALA A 89 5.69 -0.10 9.24
CA ALA A 89 5.31 0.86 10.27
C ALA A 89 3.80 0.97 10.39
N ALA A 90 3.07 1.00 9.28
CA ALA A 90 1.60 0.99 9.26
C ALA A 90 1.03 -0.30 9.86
N ALA A 91 1.60 -1.46 9.52
CA ALA A 91 1.18 -2.76 10.06
C ALA A 91 1.46 -2.91 11.56
N GLN A 92 2.48 -2.22 12.08
CA GLN A 92 2.81 -2.19 13.50
C GLN A 92 1.97 -1.20 14.31
N ARG A 93 1.19 -0.32 13.65
CA ARG A 93 0.27 0.56 14.39
C ARG A 93 -0.76 -0.31 15.12
N PRO A 94 -0.94 -0.14 16.44
CA PRO A 94 -1.97 -0.84 17.17
C PRO A 94 -3.32 -0.43 16.57
N TRP A 95 -4.04 -1.39 16.01
CA TRP A 95 -5.36 -1.23 15.37
C TRP A 95 -6.45 -0.67 16.30
N GLY A 96 -6.13 -0.32 17.56
CA GLY A 96 -7.07 0.03 18.62
C GLY A 96 -7.13 1.51 19.02
N VAL A 97 -6.42 2.40 18.34
CA VAL A 97 -6.55 3.85 18.56
C VAL A 97 -6.79 4.52 17.21
N ALA A 98 -7.81 4.04 16.48
CA ALA A 98 -8.41 4.88 15.47
C ALA A 98 -8.84 6.17 16.18
N GLU A 99 -8.40 7.30 15.65
CA GLU A 99 -8.82 8.63 16.03
C GLU A 99 -10.35 8.71 15.99
N GLN A 100 -10.97 8.38 17.12
CA GLN A 100 -12.34 8.70 17.45
C GLN A 100 -12.37 10.04 18.21
N GLY A 101 -11.40 10.91 17.90
CA GLY A 101 -11.36 12.30 18.33
C GLY A 101 -11.92 13.14 17.20
N GLU A 102 -12.96 13.91 17.51
CA GLU A 102 -13.52 14.96 16.66
C GLU A 102 -14.65 14.56 15.69
N LYS A 103 -15.50 13.64 16.11
CA LYS A 103 -16.93 13.73 15.78
C LYS A 103 -17.75 13.35 17.01
N ASP A 104 -18.64 14.26 17.39
CA ASP A 104 -19.66 14.10 18.43
C ASP A 104 -19.20 14.42 19.86
N THR A 105 -19.17 15.73 20.19
CA THR A 105 -19.57 16.18 21.53
C THR A 105 -20.99 15.65 21.81
N PRO A 106 -21.19 14.80 22.84
CA PRO A 106 -22.52 14.33 23.20
C PRO A 106 -23.20 15.40 24.06
N THR A 107 -23.99 16.26 23.43
CA THR A 107 -25.11 16.90 24.15
C THR A 107 -26.28 15.92 24.15
N GLY A 108 -26.44 15.18 25.24
CA GLY A 108 -27.65 14.40 25.49
C GLY A 108 -27.38 13.06 26.15
N GLU A 109 -27.52 13.05 27.47
CA GLU A 109 -27.63 11.85 28.31
C GLU A 109 -28.88 11.06 27.87
N SER A 110 -28.71 10.15 26.91
CA SER A 110 -29.76 9.19 26.53
C SER A 110 -29.53 7.89 27.29
N THR A 111 -30.15 7.80 28.46
CA THR A 111 -30.29 6.55 29.19
C THR A 111 -31.01 5.54 28.28
N PRO A 112 -30.39 4.39 27.95
CA PRO A 112 -31.05 3.39 27.12
C PRO A 112 -32.27 2.86 27.86
N GLN A 113 -33.47 3.20 27.38
CA GLN A 113 -34.69 2.60 27.90
C GLN A 113 -34.70 1.11 27.53
N PRO A 114 -34.87 0.20 28.50
CA PRO A 114 -35.13 -1.19 28.19
C PRO A 114 -36.45 -1.29 27.41
N CYS A 115 -36.47 -2.11 26.37
CA CYS A 115 -37.68 -2.41 25.62
C CYS A 115 -38.73 -3.00 26.58
N ALA A 116 -39.71 -2.20 26.95
CA ALA A 116 -40.72 -2.54 27.95
C ALA A 116 -41.72 -3.64 27.50
N THR A 117 -41.56 -4.21 26.30
CA THR A 117 -42.53 -5.11 25.69
C THR A 117 -41.96 -6.45 25.23
N CYS A 118 -40.69 -6.76 25.51
CA CYS A 118 -40.14 -8.08 25.25
C CYS A 118 -40.43 -9.01 26.45
N GLU A 119 -41.35 -9.96 26.28
CA GLU A 119 -41.71 -10.98 27.27
C GLU A 119 -40.59 -12.03 27.51
N HIS A 120 -39.45 -11.89 26.84
CA HIS A 120 -38.30 -12.73 27.02
C HIS A 120 -37.19 -11.96 27.73
N ALA A 121 -36.87 -12.45 28.93
CA ALA A 121 -35.76 -11.94 29.72
C ALA A 121 -34.48 -11.80 28.87
N PRO A 122 -33.64 -10.78 29.15
CA PRO A 122 -32.53 -10.33 28.29
C PRO A 122 -31.40 -11.34 28.06
N THR A 123 -31.53 -12.58 28.53
CA THR A 123 -30.48 -13.61 28.48
C THR A 123 -30.67 -14.67 27.39
N ALA A 124 -31.72 -14.64 26.58
CA ALA A 124 -32.02 -15.72 25.62
C ALA A 124 -31.45 -15.56 24.19
N HIS A 125 -30.82 -14.43 23.83
CA HIS A 125 -30.33 -14.23 22.45
C HIS A 125 -28.93 -14.81 22.18
N ASN A 126 -28.21 -15.28 23.19
CA ASN A 126 -26.84 -15.80 23.01
C ASN A 126 -26.77 -17.23 22.44
N ARG A 127 -27.90 -17.91 22.20
CA ARG A 127 -27.90 -19.33 21.79
C ARG A 127 -28.59 -19.67 20.48
N LEU A 128 -29.24 -18.73 19.83
CA LEU A 128 -29.82 -18.95 18.52
C LEU A 128 -29.42 -17.75 17.67
N GLY A 129 -28.51 -17.99 16.72
CA GLY A 129 -27.97 -16.97 15.80
C GLY A 129 -29.01 -16.45 14.83
N SER A 130 -30.06 -15.81 15.35
CA SER A 130 -31.09 -15.12 14.59
C SER A 130 -31.36 -13.77 15.25
N THR A 131 -30.87 -12.71 14.62
CA THR A 131 -31.38 -11.35 14.83
C THR A 131 -32.67 -11.19 14.04
N GLY A 132 -33.78 -10.85 14.71
CA GLY A 132 -34.93 -10.25 14.06
C GLY A 132 -36.26 -10.39 14.82
N GLY A 133 -36.71 -9.34 15.48
CA GLY A 133 -38.12 -9.12 15.88
C GLY A 133 -38.53 -7.66 15.62
N GLU A 134 -39.66 -7.44 14.95
CA GLU A 134 -40.21 -6.13 14.51
C GLU A 134 -40.25 -5.11 15.66
N GLY A 135 -39.63 -3.92 15.64
CA GLY A 135 -39.02 -3.11 14.58
C GLY A 135 -37.58 -3.45 14.14
N CYS A 136 -37.19 -4.71 14.21
CA CYS A 136 -36.27 -5.26 13.23
C CYS A 136 -37.02 -5.38 11.89
N LEU A 137 -36.51 -4.72 10.86
CA LEU A 137 -36.95 -4.92 9.49
C LEU A 137 -36.89 -6.42 9.15
N PRO A 138 -37.86 -6.95 8.39
CA PRO A 138 -37.79 -8.34 7.95
C PRO A 138 -36.50 -8.54 7.15
N CYS A 139 -35.76 -9.61 7.45
CA CYS A 139 -34.70 -10.16 6.62
C CYS A 139 -35.32 -10.75 5.34
N LEU A 140 -35.95 -9.90 4.53
CA LEU A 140 -36.50 -10.21 3.22
C LEU A 140 -35.54 -9.63 2.18
N ASN A 141 -34.39 -10.28 2.06
CA ASN A 141 -33.68 -10.58 0.82
C ASN A 141 -32.26 -11.03 1.17
N ASP A 142 -32.07 -12.34 1.14
CA ASP A 142 -30.79 -13.07 1.20
C ASP A 142 -29.88 -12.83 -0.03
N GLU A 143 -30.00 -11.67 -0.69
CA GLU A 143 -29.07 -11.25 -1.77
C GLU A 143 -28.59 -9.79 -1.65
N ALA A 144 -29.14 -9.00 -0.72
CA ALA A 144 -28.62 -7.67 -0.42
C ALA A 144 -27.66 -7.77 0.76
N ALA A 145 -26.51 -8.39 0.50
CA ALA A 145 -25.31 -8.21 1.30
C ALA A 145 -25.22 -6.72 1.66
N TRP A 146 -25.19 -6.42 2.96
CA TRP A 146 -24.82 -5.13 3.46
C TRP A 146 -23.48 -4.74 2.82
N LEU A 147 -23.57 -3.90 1.79
CA LEU A 147 -22.45 -3.27 1.14
C LEU A 147 -21.83 -2.35 2.19
N HIS A 148 -20.88 -2.89 2.97
CA HIS A 148 -19.87 -2.06 3.60
C HIS A 148 -19.21 -1.28 2.46
N PRO A 149 -19.30 0.06 2.43
CA PRO A 149 -18.92 0.83 1.25
C PRO A 149 -17.41 0.84 0.97
N TYR A 150 -16.55 0.11 1.69
CA TYR A 150 -15.10 0.25 1.51
C TYR A 150 -14.25 -0.97 1.89
N THR A 151 -14.71 -2.19 1.60
CA THR A 151 -13.75 -3.30 1.41
C THR A 151 -13.79 -3.65 -0.07
N PRO A 152 -12.86 -3.13 -0.90
CA PRO A 152 -12.78 -3.60 -2.28
C PRO A 152 -12.64 -5.13 -2.21
N PRO A 153 -13.44 -5.89 -2.98
CA PRO A 153 -13.31 -7.34 -2.98
C PRO A 153 -11.86 -7.64 -3.30
N LYS A 154 -11.18 -8.35 -2.39
CA LYS A 154 -9.82 -8.83 -2.63
C LYS A 154 -9.88 -9.54 -3.97
N ALA A 155 -9.24 -8.95 -4.99
CA ALA A 155 -9.31 -9.46 -6.35
C ALA A 155 -8.97 -10.95 -6.28
N ALA A 156 -9.91 -11.79 -6.72
CA ALA A 156 -9.64 -13.20 -6.81
C ALA A 156 -8.39 -13.34 -7.70
N PRO A 157 -7.40 -14.16 -7.31
CA PRO A 157 -6.24 -14.39 -8.16
C PRO A 157 -6.73 -14.81 -9.55
N GLN A 158 -6.15 -14.19 -10.57
CA GLN A 158 -6.55 -14.45 -11.94
C GLN A 158 -6.28 -15.94 -12.25
N PRO A 159 -7.11 -16.62 -13.07
CA PRO A 159 -6.98 -18.05 -13.33
C PRO A 159 -5.61 -18.46 -13.89
N ASP A 160 -4.94 -17.56 -14.60
CA ASP A 160 -3.60 -17.72 -15.16
C ASP A 160 -2.52 -17.76 -14.07
N GLU A 161 -2.58 -16.88 -13.07
CA GLU A 161 -1.67 -16.86 -11.93
C GLU A 161 -1.78 -18.14 -11.08
N GLU A 162 -3.01 -18.63 -10.86
CA GLU A 162 -3.22 -19.89 -10.14
C GLU A 162 -2.65 -21.09 -10.91
N ASN A 163 -2.79 -21.10 -12.23
CA ASN A 163 -2.26 -22.16 -13.07
C ASN A 163 -0.73 -22.13 -13.14
N ALA A 164 -0.13 -20.94 -13.28
CA ALA A 164 1.32 -20.76 -13.27
C ALA A 164 1.93 -21.20 -11.93
N ARG A 165 1.30 -20.81 -10.82
CA ARG A 165 1.72 -21.20 -9.46
C ARG A 165 1.65 -22.72 -9.26
N ARG A 166 0.57 -23.38 -9.69
CA ARG A 166 0.42 -24.84 -9.63
C ARG A 166 1.43 -25.57 -10.51
N ALA A 167 1.72 -25.04 -11.70
CA ALA A 167 2.73 -25.59 -12.60
C ALA A 167 4.13 -25.55 -11.98
N TYR A 168 4.50 -24.42 -11.35
CA TYR A 168 5.75 -24.30 -10.61
C TYR A 168 5.83 -25.31 -9.46
N LEU A 169 4.78 -25.43 -8.63
CA LEU A 169 4.78 -26.39 -7.52
C LEU A 169 4.92 -27.83 -8.02
N ARG A 170 4.28 -28.18 -9.15
CA ARG A 170 4.43 -29.50 -9.78
C ARG A 170 5.89 -29.75 -10.17
N GLN A 171 6.55 -28.79 -10.82
CA GLN A 171 7.96 -28.90 -11.20
C GLN A 171 8.86 -29.14 -9.97
N GLN A 172 8.64 -28.40 -8.89
CA GLN A 172 9.40 -28.55 -7.65
C GLN A 172 9.20 -29.92 -7.00
N ILE A 173 7.96 -30.42 -6.97
CA ILE A 173 7.66 -31.76 -6.42
C ILE A 173 8.33 -32.86 -7.27
N THR A 174 8.31 -32.72 -8.60
CA THR A 174 8.96 -33.67 -9.50
C THR A 174 10.49 -33.64 -9.36
N ALA A 175 11.09 -32.45 -9.22
CA ALA A 175 12.54 -32.30 -9.12
C ALA A 175 13.09 -32.84 -7.79
N HIS A 176 12.41 -32.59 -6.67
CA HIS A 176 12.93 -32.92 -5.35
C HIS A 176 12.31 -34.19 -4.73
N GLY A 177 11.19 -34.67 -5.26
CA GLY A 177 10.49 -35.84 -4.75
C GLY A 177 10.14 -35.77 -3.25
N GLY A 178 9.93 -36.93 -2.66
CA GLY A 178 9.73 -37.10 -1.22
C GLY A 178 8.39 -36.55 -0.69
N ARG A 179 8.37 -36.23 0.61
CA ARG A 179 7.17 -35.80 1.33
C ARG A 179 7.00 -34.29 1.25
N TRP A 180 5.81 -33.85 0.85
CA TRP A 180 5.43 -32.45 0.76
C TRP A 180 4.29 -32.13 1.73
N LYS A 181 4.49 -31.10 2.55
CA LYS A 181 3.47 -30.51 3.42
C LYS A 181 3.21 -29.08 2.97
N SER A 182 2.11 -28.48 3.43
CA SER A 182 1.78 -27.08 3.12
C SER A 182 2.88 -26.09 3.49
N GLY A 183 3.62 -26.34 4.58
CA GLY A 183 4.79 -25.53 4.97
C GLY A 183 5.88 -25.55 3.90
N ARG A 184 6.35 -26.75 3.52
CA ARG A 184 7.39 -26.92 2.47
C ARG A 184 6.98 -26.31 1.13
N ALA A 185 5.71 -26.43 0.75
CA ALA A 185 5.18 -25.82 -0.46
C ALA A 185 5.16 -24.28 -0.37
N ALA A 186 4.81 -23.71 0.78
CA ALA A 186 4.91 -22.27 1.02
C ALA A 186 6.37 -21.78 0.98
N ASP A 187 7.30 -22.52 1.59
CA ASP A 187 8.73 -22.19 1.55
C ASP A 187 9.26 -22.18 0.10
N ALA A 188 8.81 -23.13 -0.73
CA ALA A 188 9.16 -23.18 -2.15
C ALA A 188 8.59 -21.98 -2.94
N TYR A 189 7.43 -21.46 -2.58
CA TYR A 189 6.88 -20.23 -3.15
C TYR A 189 7.67 -19.00 -2.71
N THR A 190 8.00 -18.89 -1.42
CA THR A 190 8.84 -17.80 -0.89
C THR A 190 10.20 -17.76 -1.57
N ALA A 191 10.84 -18.93 -1.77
CA ALA A 191 12.12 -19.02 -2.47
C ALA A 191 12.06 -18.55 -3.93
N ALA A 192 10.91 -18.65 -4.59
CA ALA A 192 10.68 -18.16 -5.95
C ALA A 192 10.10 -16.74 -6.02
N GLY A 193 9.92 -16.06 -4.89
CA GLY A 193 9.30 -14.73 -4.86
C GLY A 193 7.79 -14.73 -5.17
N ILE A 194 7.12 -15.90 -5.09
CA ILE A 194 5.68 -16.01 -5.31
C ILE A 194 4.94 -15.69 -4.00
N ALA A 195 4.09 -14.66 -4.01
CA ALA A 195 3.34 -14.18 -2.85
C ALA A 195 2.17 -15.12 -2.46
N ALA A 196 2.47 -16.34 -2.03
CA ALA A 196 1.49 -17.35 -1.64
C ALA A 196 1.79 -17.93 -0.24
N GLY A 197 0.83 -17.80 0.67
CA GLY A 197 0.94 -18.32 2.04
C GLY A 197 0.57 -19.80 2.18
N GLN A 198 0.70 -20.33 3.40
CA GLN A 198 0.42 -21.74 3.71
C GLN A 198 -0.99 -22.20 3.35
N HIS A 199 -2.01 -21.34 3.48
CA HIS A 199 -3.38 -21.67 3.11
C HIS A 199 -3.52 -21.90 1.60
N THR A 200 -2.93 -21.02 0.78
CA THR A 200 -2.87 -21.16 -0.68
C THR A 200 -2.11 -22.43 -1.07
N ALA A 201 -0.95 -22.66 -0.47
CA ALA A 201 -0.17 -23.87 -0.70
C ALA A 201 -0.94 -25.16 -0.36
N ARG A 202 -1.75 -25.15 0.71
CA ARG A 202 -2.64 -26.27 1.05
C ARG A 202 -3.70 -26.50 -0.04
N LYS A 203 -4.32 -25.43 -0.57
CA LYS A 203 -5.31 -25.53 -1.66
C LYS A 203 -4.68 -26.07 -2.94
N ASP A 204 -3.51 -25.57 -3.32
CA ASP A 204 -2.80 -26.02 -4.53
C ASP A 204 -2.40 -27.50 -4.43
N LEU A 205 -1.88 -27.95 -3.29
CA LEU A 205 -1.58 -29.37 -3.06
C LEU A 205 -2.84 -30.25 -3.13
N ALA A 206 -3.96 -29.78 -2.59
CA ALA A 206 -5.24 -30.48 -2.68
C ALA A 206 -5.75 -30.56 -4.14
N ALA A 207 -5.62 -29.48 -4.90
CA ALA A 207 -5.96 -29.45 -6.32
C ALA A 207 -5.09 -30.43 -7.13
N LEU A 208 -3.78 -30.42 -6.93
CA LEU A 208 -2.86 -31.37 -7.60
C LEU A 208 -3.14 -32.84 -7.23
N ALA A 209 -3.60 -33.11 -6.00
CA ALA A 209 -4.04 -34.45 -5.61
C ALA A 209 -5.36 -34.84 -6.26
N ALA A 210 -6.32 -33.92 -6.35
CA ALA A 210 -7.61 -34.15 -7.05
C ALA A 210 -7.41 -34.40 -8.55
N GLU A 211 -6.45 -33.72 -9.18
CA GLU A 211 -6.00 -33.96 -10.56
C GLU A 211 -5.24 -35.29 -10.72
N GLY A 212 -4.95 -36.00 -9.62
CA GLY A 212 -4.28 -37.29 -9.65
C GLY A 212 -2.76 -37.24 -9.80
N PHE A 213 -2.12 -36.07 -9.70
CA PHE A 213 -0.65 -35.94 -9.73
C PHE A 213 0.01 -36.37 -8.42
N LEU A 214 -0.67 -36.15 -7.30
CA LEU A 214 -0.16 -36.44 -5.96
C LEU A 214 -0.99 -37.52 -5.27
N LYS A 215 -0.32 -38.35 -4.46
CA LYS A 215 -0.96 -39.24 -3.50
C LYS A 215 -0.98 -38.57 -2.13
N VAL A 216 -2.16 -38.48 -1.53
CA VAL A 216 -2.36 -37.97 -0.17
C VAL A 216 -2.07 -39.08 0.83
N HIS A 217 -1.34 -38.76 1.88
CA HIS A 217 -1.06 -39.63 3.01
C HIS A 217 -1.45 -38.93 4.31
N GLU A 218 -2.01 -39.68 5.24
CA GLU A 218 -2.41 -39.17 6.56
C GLU A 218 -1.81 -40.07 7.63
N VAL A 219 -0.99 -39.48 8.52
CA VAL A 219 -0.27 -40.20 9.58
C VAL A 219 -0.33 -39.39 10.87
N LYS A 220 -0.91 -39.97 11.93
CA LYS A 220 -0.99 -39.38 13.29
C LYS A 220 -1.48 -37.92 13.28
N GLY A 221 -2.54 -37.62 12.52
CA GLY A 221 -3.12 -36.27 12.42
C GLY A 221 -2.35 -35.30 11.52
N ALA A 222 -1.30 -35.74 10.84
CA ALA A 222 -0.59 -34.94 9.84
C ALA A 222 -0.88 -35.46 8.42
N ARG A 223 -1.27 -34.55 7.52
CA ARG A 223 -1.43 -34.81 6.09
C ARG A 223 -0.16 -34.40 5.33
N TYR A 224 0.30 -35.25 4.42
CA TYR A 224 1.37 -34.94 3.47
C TYR A 224 1.08 -35.55 2.10
N TYR A 225 1.80 -35.09 1.09
CA TYR A 225 1.61 -35.43 -0.31
C TYR A 225 2.92 -36.00 -0.87
N THR A 226 2.84 -37.01 -1.73
CA THR A 226 3.98 -37.52 -2.51
C THR A 226 3.60 -37.63 -3.98
N LEU A 227 4.60 -37.65 -4.87
CA LEU A 227 4.37 -37.86 -6.30
C LEU A 227 3.69 -39.23 -6.53
N LYS A 228 2.65 -39.27 -7.35
CA LYS A 228 2.01 -40.53 -7.71
C LYS A 228 2.95 -41.33 -8.63
N GLY A 229 3.34 -42.53 -8.20
CA GLY A 229 4.25 -43.41 -8.96
C GLY A 229 5.73 -43.30 -8.58
N GLY A 230 6.11 -42.37 -7.70
CA GLY A 230 7.46 -42.32 -7.10
C GLY A 230 7.41 -42.84 -5.66
N ALA A 231 8.08 -43.95 -5.39
CA ALA A 231 8.33 -44.47 -4.05
C ALA A 231 9.73 -44.06 -3.58
#